data_AF-A0A938NI45-F1
#
_entry.id   AF-A0A938NI45-F1
#
_cell.length_a   1.000
_cell.length_b   1.000
_cell.length_c   1.000
_cell.angle_alpha   90.00
_cell.angle_beta   90.00
_cell.angle_gamma   90.00
#
_symmetry.space_group_name_H-M   'P 1'
#
loop_
_entity.id
_entity.type
_entity.pdbx_description
1 polymer ?
#
loop_
_entity_poly.entity_id
_entity_poly.type
_entity_poly.pdbx_seq_one_letter_code
_entity_poly.pdbx_strand_id
1 'polypeptide(L)'
;MPEPMRHDDPRSASTAWVGIIGGLLLVLIILGLTLVFYRWEDAERAAKGPRAGSERLAALEAAQAAQLADYAWVDAEKGILRMPIEAAMARVAAQAAPGAQP
;
A
#
# COMPACT_ATOMS: atom_id res chain seq x y z
N MET A 1 71.75 12.86 0.87
CA MET A 1 70.45 12.23 1.17
C MET A 1 69.74 12.03 -0.16
N PRO A 2 69.38 10.81 -0.59
CA PRO A 2 68.69 10.61 -1.85
C PRO A 2 67.18 10.92 -1.72
N GLU A 3 66.66 11.67 -2.69
CA GLU A 3 65.26 12.09 -2.84
C GLU A 3 64.29 10.91 -2.99
N PRO A 4 63.07 10.96 -2.43
CA PRO A 4 62.03 9.97 -2.71
C PRO A 4 61.46 10.18 -4.12
N MET A 5 61.71 9.24 -5.03
CA MET A 5 61.04 9.18 -6.33
C MET A 5 59.54 8.90 -6.13
N ARG A 6 58.72 9.96 -6.16
CA ARG A 6 57.27 9.84 -6.22
C ARG A 6 56.86 9.17 -7.53
N HIS A 7 56.54 7.89 -7.47
CA HIS A 7 55.90 7.17 -8.55
C HIS A 7 54.40 7.51 -8.55
N ASP A 8 54.01 8.51 -9.32
CA ASP A 8 52.61 8.68 -9.72
C ASP A 8 52.31 7.62 -10.79
N ASP A 9 51.97 6.40 -10.37
CA ASP A 9 51.75 5.28 -11.28
C ASP A 9 50.52 5.55 -12.19
N PRO A 10 50.69 5.64 -13.53
CA PRO A 10 49.64 6.02 -14.47
C PRO A 10 48.46 5.03 -14.53
N ARG A 11 48.60 3.85 -13.92
CA ARG A 11 47.51 2.86 -13.79
C ARG A 11 46.43 3.30 -12.80
N SER A 12 46.75 4.12 -11.79
CA SER A 12 45.78 4.59 -10.79
C SER A 12 44.77 5.57 -11.37
N ALA A 13 45.22 6.51 -12.20
CA ALA A 13 44.33 7.44 -12.90
C ALA A 13 43.39 6.71 -13.86
N SER A 14 43.87 5.63 -14.49
CA SER A 14 43.11 4.84 -15.45
C SER A 14 41.99 4.04 -14.76
N THR A 15 42.28 3.42 -13.62
CA THR A 15 41.27 2.67 -12.84
C THR A 15 40.25 3.59 -12.17
N ALA A 16 40.67 4.79 -11.74
CA ALA A 16 39.76 5.81 -11.21
C ALA A 16 38.71 6.24 -12.26
N TRP A 17 39.13 6.47 -13.50
CA TRP A 17 38.20 6.82 -14.59
C TRP A 17 37.23 5.68 -14.93
N VAL A 18 37.69 4.43 -14.92
CA VAL A 18 36.82 3.28 -15.12
C VAL A 18 35.75 3.20 -14.03
N GLY A 19 36.11 3.48 -12.77
CA GLY A 19 35.15 3.56 -11.67
C GLY A 19 34.11 4.67 -11.85
N ILE A 20 34.54 5.87 -12.27
CA ILE A 20 33.64 7.00 -12.51
C ILE A 20 32.67 6.69 -13.66
N ILE A 21 33.18 6.20 -14.79
CA ILE A 21 32.37 5.87 -15.96
C ILE A 21 31.43 4.72 -15.64
N GLY A 22 31.91 3.67 -14.98
CA GLY A 22 31.09 2.54 -14.56
C GLY A 22 29.98 2.94 -13.58
N GLY A 23 30.29 3.81 -12.61
CA GLY A 23 29.30 4.35 -11.68
C GLY A 23 28.25 5.20 -12.39
N LEU A 24 28.67 6.08 -13.31
CA LEU A 24 27.75 6.91 -14.09
C LEU A 24 26.84 6.06 -14.97
N LEU A 25 27.41 5.05 -15.66
CA LEU A 25 26.67 4.10 -16.47
C LEU A 25 25.63 3.34 -15.63
N LEU A 26 26.01 2.86 -14.44
CA LEU A 26 25.10 2.17 -13.53
C LEU A 26 23.93 3.06 -13.13
N VAL A 27 24.20 4.32 -12.75
CA VAL A 27 23.14 5.29 -12.42
C VAL A 27 22.21 5.51 -13.61
N LEU A 28 22.74 5.65 -14.82
CA LEU A 28 21.93 5.80 -16.04
C LEU A 28 21.07 4.57 -16.32
N ILE A 29 21.60 3.36 -16.11
CA ILE A 29 20.85 2.11 -16.26
C ILE A 29 19.71 2.05 -15.24
N ILE A 30 20.00 2.32 -13.96
CA ILE A 30 18.98 2.32 -12.89
C ILE A 30 17.89 3.35 -13.21
N LEU A 31 18.27 4.57 -13.60
CA LEU A 31 17.33 5.63 -13.93
C LEU A 31 16.49 5.27 -15.17
N GLY A 32 17.11 4.68 -16.19
CA GLY A 32 16.43 4.19 -17.38
C GLY A 32 15.43 3.09 -17.08
N LEU A 33 15.82 2.09 -16.27
CA LEU A 33 14.92 1.02 -15.81
C LEU A 33 13.75 1.60 -15.01
N THR A 34 14.02 2.55 -14.12
CA THR A 34 12.99 3.23 -13.33
C THR A 34 11.99 3.93 -14.25
N LEU A 35 12.46 4.69 -15.24
CA LEU A 35 11.59 5.37 -16.22
C LEU A 35 10.74 4.38 -17.05
N VAL A 36 11.34 3.31 -17.56
CA VAL A 36 10.61 2.27 -18.33
C VAL A 36 9.55 1.60 -17.46
N PHE A 37 9.92 1.27 -16.23
CA PHE A 37 9.03 0.64 -15.25
C PHE A 37 7.84 1.55 -14.92
N TYR A 38 8.06 2.83 -14.65
CA TYR A 38 6.96 3.80 -14.44
C TYR A 38 6.04 3.91 -15.66
N ARG A 39 6.58 3.94 -16.88
CA ARG A 39 5.76 4.01 -18.11
C ARG A 39 4.86 2.80 -18.30
N TRP A 40 5.27 1.62 -17.82
CA TRP A 40 4.48 0.38 -17.94
C TRP A 40 3.56 0.18 -16.75
N GLU A 41 4.00 0.53 -15.54
CA GLU A 41 3.17 0.45 -14.35
C GLU A 41 2.05 1.49 -14.33
N ASP A 42 2.21 2.68 -14.92
CA ASP A 42 1.12 3.65 -15.02
C ASP A 42 -0.06 3.10 -15.84
N ALA A 43 0.21 2.29 -16.86
CA ALA A 43 -0.84 1.66 -17.67
C ALA A 43 -1.63 0.62 -16.85
N GLU A 44 -0.97 -0.13 -15.97
CA GLU A 44 -1.61 -1.18 -15.18
C GLU A 44 -2.14 -0.70 -13.83
N ARG A 45 -1.51 0.31 -13.19
CA ARG A 45 -2.01 0.99 -11.99
C ARG A 45 -3.13 1.99 -12.29
N ALA A 46 -3.22 2.55 -13.49
CA ALA A 46 -4.42 3.28 -13.89
C ALA A 46 -5.60 2.30 -14.09
N ALA A 47 -5.34 1.10 -14.61
CA ALA A 47 -6.35 0.05 -14.79
C ALA A 47 -6.75 -0.65 -13.47
N LYS A 48 -5.81 -0.85 -12.55
CA LYS A 48 -6.00 -1.44 -11.20
C LYS A 48 -5.90 -0.40 -10.08
N GLY A 49 -6.13 0.87 -10.40
CA GLY A 49 -6.17 1.94 -9.42
C GLY A 49 -7.53 1.94 -8.71
N PRO A 50 -7.61 2.38 -7.44
CA PRO A 50 -8.86 2.40 -6.67
C PRO A 50 -10.04 3.03 -7.40
N ARG A 51 -9.80 3.91 -8.39
CA ARG A 51 -10.82 4.68 -9.08
C ARG A 51 -11.79 3.86 -9.93
N ALA A 52 -11.34 2.81 -10.63
CA ALA A 52 -12.23 2.06 -11.54
C ALA A 52 -13.25 1.16 -10.78
N GLY A 53 -12.94 0.78 -9.54
CA GLY A 53 -13.87 0.11 -8.63
C GLY A 53 -14.57 1.07 -7.66
N SER A 54 -13.98 2.22 -7.34
CA SER A 54 -14.36 3.05 -6.18
C SER A 54 -15.81 3.49 -6.13
N GLU A 55 -16.41 3.95 -7.23
CA GLU A 55 -17.81 4.44 -7.15
C GLU A 55 -18.79 3.30 -6.94
N ARG A 56 -18.59 2.16 -7.62
CA ARG A 56 -19.45 0.99 -7.44
C ARG A 56 -19.19 0.30 -6.11
N LEU A 57 -17.94 0.26 -5.64
CA LEU A 57 -17.59 -0.25 -4.32
C LEU A 57 -18.16 0.65 -3.22
N ALA A 58 -17.99 1.97 -3.33
CA ALA A 58 -18.53 2.94 -2.37
C ALA A 58 -20.06 2.93 -2.35
N ALA A 59 -20.72 2.77 -3.50
CA ALA A 59 -22.16 2.59 -3.56
C ALA A 59 -22.61 1.27 -2.90
N LEU A 60 -21.84 0.19 -3.07
CA LEU A 60 -22.11 -1.10 -2.42
C LEU A 60 -21.92 -1.01 -0.90
N GLU A 61 -20.84 -0.38 -0.46
CA GLU A 61 -20.52 -0.13 0.95
C GLU A 61 -21.58 0.76 1.60
N ALA A 62 -22.00 1.84 0.93
CA ALA A 62 -23.08 2.70 1.42
C ALA A 62 -24.41 1.96 1.52
N ALA A 63 -24.74 1.11 0.54
CA ALA A 63 -25.95 0.29 0.57
C ALA A 63 -25.92 -0.76 1.70
N GLN A 64 -24.76 -1.37 1.95
CA GLN A 64 -24.57 -2.29 3.08
C GLN A 64 -24.67 -1.57 4.41
N ALA A 65 -23.98 -0.43 4.56
CA ALA A 65 -24.05 0.40 5.76
C ALA A 65 -25.49 0.82 6.08
N ALA A 66 -26.27 1.22 5.07
CA ALA A 66 -27.70 1.54 5.23
C ALA A 66 -28.52 0.34 5.70
N GLN A 67 -28.22 -0.88 5.26
CA GLN A 67 -28.87 -2.10 5.77
C GLN A 67 -28.45 -2.45 7.20
N LEU A 68 -27.32 -1.97 7.68
CA LEU A 68 -26.78 -2.30 9.01
C LEU A 68 -27.03 -1.19 10.04
N ALA A 69 -27.47 0.00 9.63
CA ALA A 69 -27.64 1.17 10.49
C ALA A 69 -28.99 1.25 11.20
N ASP A 70 -30.03 0.58 10.67
CA ASP A 70 -31.41 0.77 11.15
C ASP A 70 -32.07 -0.51 11.67
N TYR A 71 -32.90 -0.32 12.71
CA TYR A 71 -33.84 -1.34 13.18
C TYR A 71 -34.90 -1.63 12.13
N ALA A 72 -35.09 -2.90 11.78
CA ALA A 72 -36.10 -3.33 10.82
C ALA A 72 -36.63 -4.72 11.19
N TRP A 73 -37.85 -5.03 10.79
CA TRP A 73 -38.35 -6.41 10.91
C TRP A 73 -37.71 -7.28 9.82
N VAL A 74 -37.08 -8.39 10.21
CA VAL A 74 -36.59 -9.41 9.27
C VAL A 74 -37.69 -10.42 8.98
N ASP A 75 -38.41 -10.84 10.02
CA ASP A 75 -39.55 -11.73 9.94
C ASP A 75 -40.52 -11.39 11.07
N ALA A 76 -41.60 -10.67 10.74
CA ALA A 76 -42.58 -10.21 11.73
C ALA A 76 -43.43 -11.37 12.29
N GLU A 77 -43.65 -12.43 11.52
CA GLU A 77 -44.43 -13.59 11.98
C GLU A 77 -43.66 -14.39 13.03
N LYS A 78 -42.34 -14.46 12.88
CA LYS A 78 -41.44 -15.12 13.85
C LYS A 78 -40.90 -14.19 14.93
N GLY A 79 -41.28 -12.92 14.92
CA GLY A 79 -40.82 -11.93 15.90
C GLY A 79 -39.33 -11.57 15.78
N ILE A 80 -38.71 -11.76 14.60
CA ILE A 80 -37.28 -11.53 14.38
C ILE A 80 -37.04 -10.09 13.90
N LEU A 81 -36.33 -9.33 14.73
CA LEU A 81 -35.92 -7.94 14.47
C LEU A 81 -34.43 -7.87 14.11
N ARG A 82 -34.12 -7.03 13.12
CA ARG A 82 -32.77 -6.53 12.85
C ARG A 82 -32.45 -5.42 13.83
N MET A 83 -31.24 -5.47 14.38
CA MET A 83 -30.65 -4.43 15.21
C MET A 83 -29.48 -3.79 14.47
N PRO A 84 -29.23 -2.48 14.64
CA PRO A 84 -28.04 -1.83 14.13
C PRO A 84 -26.77 -2.52 14.60
N ILE A 85 -25.80 -2.68 13.71
CA ILE A 85 -24.60 -3.47 13.98
C ILE A 85 -23.78 -2.88 15.14
N GLU A 86 -23.76 -1.56 15.28
CA GLU A 86 -23.07 -0.86 16.36
C GLU A 86 -23.68 -1.21 17.73
N ALA A 87 -25.01 -1.24 17.81
CA ALA A 87 -25.72 -1.61 19.04
C ALA A 87 -25.53 -3.10 19.37
N ALA A 88 -25.51 -3.96 18.36
CA ALA A 88 -25.23 -5.39 18.52
C ALA A 88 -23.80 -5.62 19.05
N MET A 89 -22.80 -4.98 18.43
CA MET A 89 -21.41 -5.05 18.88
C MET A 89 -21.25 -4.54 20.31
N ALA A 90 -21.89 -3.43 20.67
CA ALA A 90 -21.85 -2.89 22.02
C ALA A 90 -22.40 -3.88 23.07
N ARG A 91 -23.52 -4.56 22.74
CA ARG A 91 -24.09 -5.60 23.62
C ARG A 91 -23.19 -6.81 23.75
N VAL A 92 -22.62 -7.29 22.64
CA VAL A 92 -21.68 -8.43 22.66
C VAL A 92 -20.42 -8.08 23.45
N ALA A 93 -19.85 -6.89 23.24
CA ALA A 93 -18.69 -6.41 23.99
C ALA A 93 -18.99 -6.28 25.48
N ALA A 94 -20.18 -5.78 25.84
CA ALA A 94 -20.62 -5.71 27.23
C ALA A 94 -20.78 -7.10 27.87
N GLN A 95 -21.26 -8.09 27.12
CA GLN A 95 -21.37 -9.48 27.58
C GLN A 95 -20.00 -10.18 27.69
N ALA A 96 -19.04 -9.83 26.83
CA ALA A 96 -17.71 -10.41 26.82
C ALA A 96 -16.78 -9.82 27.91
N ALA A 97 -17.14 -8.71 28.53
CA ALA A 97 -16.39 -8.13 29.63
C ALA A 97 -16.46 -9.06 30.87
N PRO A 98 -15.33 -9.44 31.48
CA PRO A 98 -15.30 -10.34 32.64
C PRO A 98 -16.02 -9.69 33.82
N GLY A 99 -17.27 -10.08 34.06
CA GLY A 99 -18.12 -9.56 35.13
C GLY A 99 -19.60 -9.37 34.78
N ALA A 100 -20.00 -9.47 33.50
CA ALA A 100 -21.41 -9.42 33.11
C ALA A 100 -22.12 -10.75 33.45
N GLN A 101 -22.81 -10.78 34.60
CA GLN A 101 -23.70 -11.88 34.98
C GLN A 101 -24.98 -11.88 34.10
N PRO A 102 -25.58 -13.07 33.88
CA PRO A 102 -26.72 -13.27 32.97
C PRO A 102 -27.99 -12.51 33.36
#